data_AF-A0A1Y4J5G9-F1
#
_entry.id   AF-A0A1Y4J5G9-F1
#
_cell.length_a   1.000
_cell.length_b   1.000
_cell.length_c   1.000
_cell.angle_alpha   90.00
_cell.angle_beta   90.00
_cell.angle_gamma   90.00
#
_symmetry.space_group_name_H-M   'P 1'
#
loop_
_entity.id
_entity.type
_entity.pdbx_description
1 polymer ?
#
loop_
_entity_poly.entity_id
_entity_poly.type
_entity_poly.pdbx_seq_one_letter_code
_entity_poly.pdbx_strand_id
1 'polypeptide(L)'
;MGDEKMPVFTSDNGAYKQNSNGKKMMFCPYCGTKLDDGARFCKNCGEAVSDNKQGAKQSQQKEPFGENLTERKYVYEGYIHKCPNCGNIIDAYETVCKACGYEIRGRHITSVVHDLALLLERTDDPQKKEELIRTFYIPNTKEDIYEFFILALSFIKIGEANTNSWMVKLEQAYQKAELSFGGTQEFERLKPMYEQARIMNKKNSRFSFWKSTGKYFKSGYAWALLFCAIGLFFLLVNMAFSTETLGIIGGGSCIAAMYIAMMTMVSNDEKKKK
;
A
#
# COMPACT_ATOMS: atom_id res chain seq x y z
N MET A 1 -1.21 76.63 5.54
CA MET A 1 -1.06 76.33 6.98
C MET A 1 -2.48 76.16 7.51
N GLY A 2 -2.99 74.99 7.87
CA GLY A 2 -2.51 73.88 8.73
C GLY A 2 -3.72 73.57 9.64
N ASP A 3 -4.14 72.36 10.00
CA ASP A 3 -3.51 71.05 10.05
C ASP A 3 -4.57 69.96 9.83
N GLU A 4 -4.31 69.06 8.88
CA GLU A 4 -5.11 67.86 8.65
C GLU A 4 -4.62 66.77 9.62
N LYS A 5 -5.41 66.47 10.66
CA LYS A 5 -5.06 65.41 11.63
C LYS A 5 -5.35 64.04 11.03
N MET A 6 -4.29 63.29 10.74
CA MET A 6 -4.33 61.90 10.26
C MET A 6 -5.01 60.96 11.27
N PRO A 7 -5.74 59.93 10.81
CA PRO A 7 -6.25 58.88 11.68
C PRO A 7 -5.13 57.91 12.12
N VAL A 8 -5.12 57.62 13.42
CA VAL A 8 -4.23 56.64 14.07
C VAL A 8 -4.69 55.23 13.70
N PHE A 9 -3.82 54.45 13.05
CA PHE A 9 -3.99 53.01 12.86
C PHE A 9 -3.52 52.27 14.12
N THR A 10 -4.46 51.75 14.91
CA THR A 10 -4.14 50.74 15.94
C THR A 10 -4.42 49.35 15.37
N SER A 11 -3.37 48.53 15.34
CA SER A 11 -3.36 47.15 14.89
C SER A 11 -4.00 46.24 15.94
N ASP A 12 -5.33 46.08 15.92
CA ASP A 12 -6.01 44.97 16.60
C ASP A 12 -7.15 44.43 15.72
N ASN A 13 -7.16 43.11 15.59
CA ASN A 13 -7.97 42.33 14.65
C ASN A 13 -9.48 42.58 14.80
N GLY A 14 -10.07 43.26 13.82
CA GLY A 14 -11.50 43.43 13.61
C GLY A 14 -11.82 44.78 13.00
N ALA A 15 -12.13 44.83 11.69
CA ALA A 15 -12.51 46.08 11.03
C ALA A 15 -13.84 46.60 11.59
N TYR A 16 -13.80 47.62 12.45
CA TYR A 16 -14.98 48.35 12.90
C TYR A 16 -15.01 49.74 12.26
N LYS A 17 -16.20 50.19 11.84
CA LYS A 17 -16.45 51.58 11.44
C LYS A 17 -17.46 52.19 12.41
N GLN A 18 -17.16 53.36 12.96
CA GLN A 18 -18.09 54.12 13.80
C GLN A 18 -19.02 54.94 12.89
N ASN A 19 -20.33 54.97 13.20
CA ASN A 19 -21.25 55.93 12.58
C ASN A 19 -21.40 57.18 13.45
N SER A 20 -22.06 58.21 12.91
CA SER A 20 -22.31 59.51 13.53
C SER A 20 -23.04 59.48 14.89
N ASN A 21 -23.57 58.31 15.29
CA ASN A 21 -24.31 58.10 16.54
C ASN A 21 -23.57 57.18 17.54
N GLY A 22 -22.27 56.88 17.32
CA GLY A 22 -21.44 56.15 18.28
C GLY A 22 -21.75 54.65 18.43
N LYS A 23 -22.56 54.06 17.54
CA LYS A 23 -22.95 52.64 17.61
C LYS A 23 -21.92 51.76 16.89
N LYS A 24 -21.30 50.82 17.62
CA LYS A 24 -20.26 49.91 17.10
C LYS A 24 -20.88 48.86 16.16
N MET A 25 -20.69 49.00 14.85
CA MET A 25 -21.12 48.01 13.87
C MET A 25 -20.01 47.00 13.62
N MET A 26 -20.33 45.71 13.72
CA MET A 26 -19.43 44.62 13.37
C MET A 26 -19.85 43.95 12.06
N PHE A 27 -18.89 43.40 11.35
CA PHE A 27 -19.10 42.66 10.11
C PHE A 27 -18.52 41.25 10.27
N CYS A 28 -19.18 40.27 9.66
CA CYS A 28 -18.69 38.89 9.67
C CYS A 28 -17.31 38.83 9.00
N PRO A 29 -16.28 38.27 9.65
CA PRO A 29 -14.93 38.20 9.08
C PRO A 29 -14.84 37.25 7.87
N TYR A 30 -15.83 36.37 7.68
CA TYR A 30 -15.81 35.38 6.61
C TYR A 30 -16.60 35.79 5.37
N CYS A 31 -17.79 36.41 5.52
CA CYS A 31 -18.64 36.77 4.39
C CYS A 31 -18.93 38.28 4.25
N GLY A 32 -18.45 39.11 5.17
CA GLY A 32 -18.61 40.57 5.12
C GLY A 32 -20.02 41.08 5.43
N THR A 33 -20.99 40.22 5.76
CA THR A 33 -22.34 40.64 6.13
C THR A 33 -22.33 41.41 7.45
N LYS A 34 -23.09 42.51 7.51
CA LYS A 34 -23.28 43.28 8.74
C LYS A 34 -23.95 42.40 9.80
N LEU A 35 -23.31 42.34 10.97
CA LEU A 35 -23.80 41.61 12.12
C LEU A 35 -24.76 42.49 12.92
N ASP A 36 -25.78 41.85 13.48
CA ASP A 36 -26.68 42.49 14.43
C ASP A 36 -25.97 42.59 15.80
N ASP A 37 -26.36 43.53 16.66
CA ASP A 37 -25.69 43.74 17.95
C ASP A 37 -25.79 42.49 18.84
N GLY A 38 -24.65 41.95 19.27
CA GLY A 38 -24.59 40.72 20.08
C GLY A 38 -24.88 39.42 19.32
N ALA A 39 -24.81 39.44 17.97
CA ALA A 39 -24.96 38.23 17.17
C ALA A 39 -23.81 37.24 17.43
N ARG A 40 -24.14 36.07 17.98
CA ARG A 40 -23.19 34.96 18.21
C ARG A 40 -22.86 34.17 16.93
N PHE A 41 -23.68 34.32 15.90
CA PHE A 41 -23.52 33.65 14.60
C PHE A 41 -23.92 34.61 13.46
N CYS A 42 -23.27 34.47 12.31
CA CYS A 42 -23.62 35.23 11.12
C CYS A 42 -24.91 34.68 10.50
N LYS A 43 -25.93 35.53 10.35
CA LYS A 43 -27.20 35.16 9.70
C LYS A 43 -27.10 34.76 8.23
N ASN A 44 -26.03 35.14 7.54
CA ASN A 44 -25.85 34.86 6.11
C ASN A 44 -25.03 33.59 5.84
N CYS A 45 -23.96 33.36 6.59
CA CYS A 45 -23.05 32.23 6.35
C CYS A 45 -23.02 31.18 7.48
N GLY A 46 -23.73 31.42 8.60
CA GLY A 46 -23.83 30.50 9.74
C GLY A 46 -22.60 30.48 10.68
N GLU A 47 -21.51 31.15 10.31
CA GLU A 47 -20.26 31.11 11.06
C GLU A 47 -20.36 31.78 12.42
N ALA A 48 -19.75 31.18 13.45
CA ALA A 48 -19.74 31.72 14.80
C ALA A 48 -18.93 33.02 14.87
N VAL A 49 -19.47 34.03 15.54
CA VAL A 49 -18.80 35.30 15.79
C VAL A 49 -18.37 35.30 17.24
N SER A 50 -17.06 35.23 17.46
CA SER A 50 -16.48 35.13 18.80
C SER A 50 -16.60 36.46 19.54
N ASP A 51 -17.37 36.50 20.62
CA ASP A 51 -17.35 37.62 21.56
C ASP A 51 -16.14 37.49 22.48
N ASN A 52 -15.13 38.32 22.24
CA ASN A 52 -13.97 38.44 23.12
C ASN A 52 -14.35 39.12 24.45
N LYS A 53 -14.60 38.31 25.48
CA LYS A 53 -14.24 38.63 26.86
C LYS A 53 -13.39 37.49 27.42
N GLN A 54 -12.16 37.82 27.78
CA GLN A 54 -11.03 36.90 27.99
C GLN A 54 -11.13 36.07 29.28
N GLY A 55 -10.54 34.87 29.21
CA GLY A 55 -10.05 34.06 30.33
C GLY A 55 -10.61 32.63 30.29
N ALA A 56 -9.85 31.55 30.10
CA ALA A 56 -8.42 31.34 30.08
C ALA A 56 -8.09 30.10 29.24
N LYS A 57 -6.86 30.06 28.73
CA LYS A 57 -6.22 28.88 28.16
C LYS A 57 -6.21 27.76 29.21
N GLN A 58 -6.54 26.54 28.81
CA GLN A 58 -5.82 25.36 29.27
C GLN A 58 -5.85 24.24 28.22
N SER A 59 -4.64 23.88 27.85
CA SER A 59 -4.18 22.73 27.10
C SER A 59 -4.54 21.40 27.77
N GLN A 60 -4.80 20.40 26.93
CA GLN A 60 -4.57 18.96 27.17
C GLN A 60 -5.22 18.33 28.42
N GLN A 61 -6.38 17.71 28.21
CA GLN A 61 -6.71 16.31 28.53
C GLN A 61 -8.20 16.07 28.18
N LYS A 62 -8.45 15.40 27.04
CA LYS A 62 -9.70 14.66 26.77
C LYS A 62 -9.31 13.20 26.95
N GLU A 63 -9.87 12.46 27.89
CA GLU A 63 -11.20 11.81 27.94
C GLU A 63 -11.42 11.37 29.42
N PRO A 64 -12.64 11.05 29.94
CA PRO A 64 -13.70 10.36 29.22
C PRO A 64 -15.15 10.81 29.48
N PHE A 65 -15.98 10.50 28.49
CA PHE A 65 -17.41 10.17 28.60
C PHE A 65 -18.38 11.28 29.04
N GLY A 66 -18.93 11.95 28.03
CA GLY A 66 -20.12 12.79 28.12
C GLY A 66 -20.65 13.01 26.72
N GLU A 67 -21.24 11.97 26.13
CA GLU A 67 -21.81 11.98 24.78
C GLU A 67 -22.90 13.05 24.65
N ASN A 68 -22.54 14.23 24.16
CA ASN A 68 -23.49 15.10 23.47
C ASN A 68 -23.63 14.59 22.03
N LEU A 69 -24.50 13.58 21.88
CA LEU A 69 -25.05 13.13 20.60
C LEU A 69 -25.88 14.26 19.99
N THR A 70 -25.27 15.19 19.26
CA THR A 70 -25.98 15.97 18.22
C THR A 70 -25.09 16.77 17.26
N GLU A 71 -23.77 16.62 17.25
CA GLU A 71 -22.99 17.12 16.13
C GLU A 71 -22.86 16.03 15.06
N ARG A 72 -23.77 16.04 14.08
CA ARG A 72 -23.59 15.28 12.84
C ARG A 72 -22.41 15.93 12.10
N LYS A 73 -21.19 15.48 12.41
CA LYS A 73 -20.00 15.83 11.65
C LYS A 73 -20.13 15.20 10.27
N TYR A 74 -20.52 15.99 9.29
CA TYR A 74 -20.38 15.61 7.89
C TYR A 74 -18.88 15.49 7.61
N VAL A 75 -18.36 14.26 7.63
CA VAL A 75 -17.03 14.00 7.06
C VAL A 75 -17.26 13.95 5.55
N TYR A 76 -16.88 15.02 4.84
CA TYR A 76 -16.79 14.94 3.39
C TYR A 76 -15.69 13.92 3.07
N GLU A 77 -16.09 12.74 2.60
CA GLU A 77 -15.15 11.73 2.12
C GLU A 77 -14.52 12.23 0.81
N GLY A 78 -13.18 12.33 0.79
CA GLY A 78 -12.41 12.67 -0.40
C GLY A 78 -11.76 14.06 -0.36
N TYR A 79 -10.47 14.11 -0.70
CA TYR A 79 -9.75 15.37 -0.90
C TYR A 79 -10.01 15.90 -2.31
N ILE A 80 -10.57 17.11 -2.42
CA ILE A 80 -10.74 17.78 -3.72
C ILE A 80 -9.42 18.48 -4.06
N HIS A 81 -8.71 18.00 -5.07
CA HIS A 81 -7.54 18.70 -5.60
C HIS A 81 -7.99 19.85 -6.51
N LYS A 82 -7.61 21.08 -6.14
CA LYS A 82 -7.87 22.29 -6.93
C LYS A 82 -6.57 22.82 -7.52
N CYS A 83 -6.65 23.37 -8.71
CA CYS A 83 -5.56 24.11 -9.33
C CYS A 83 -5.22 25.33 -8.45
N PRO A 84 -3.96 25.50 -8.03
CA PRO A 84 -3.58 26.64 -7.19
C PRO A 84 -3.65 27.99 -7.92
N ASN A 85 -3.64 27.97 -9.27
CA ASN A 85 -3.70 29.18 -10.08
C ASN A 85 -5.14 29.64 -10.39
N CYS A 86 -6.05 28.72 -10.75
CA CYS A 86 -7.40 29.09 -11.22
C CYS A 86 -8.56 28.49 -10.40
N GLY A 87 -8.30 27.59 -9.46
CA GLY A 87 -9.33 26.98 -8.62
C GLY A 87 -10.13 25.85 -9.26
N ASN A 88 -9.92 25.52 -10.54
CA ASN A 88 -10.57 24.37 -11.16
C ASN A 88 -10.16 23.06 -10.49
N ILE A 89 -11.09 22.11 -10.44
CA ILE A 89 -10.82 20.76 -9.95
C ILE A 89 -9.92 20.05 -10.96
N ILE A 90 -8.89 19.40 -10.46
CA ILE A 90 -7.86 18.70 -11.24
C ILE A 90 -7.72 17.27 -10.74
N ASP A 91 -7.25 16.37 -11.62
CA ASP A 91 -6.92 15.01 -11.21
C ASP A 91 -5.68 15.00 -10.28
N ALA A 92 -5.55 13.97 -9.45
CA ALA A 92 -4.40 13.72 -8.60
C ALA A 92 -3.08 13.63 -9.39
N TYR A 93 -3.13 13.13 -10.63
CA TYR A 93 -1.95 13.00 -11.50
C TYR A 93 -1.81 14.08 -12.57
N GLU A 94 -2.71 15.05 -12.59
CA GLU A 94 -2.63 16.13 -13.57
C GLU A 94 -1.42 17.02 -13.27
N THR A 95 -0.43 17.00 -14.17
CA THR A 95 0.80 17.80 -14.09
C THR A 95 0.63 19.19 -14.71
N VAL A 96 -0.42 19.39 -15.51
CA VAL A 96 -0.75 20.67 -16.14
C VAL A 96 -2.26 20.85 -16.10
N CYS A 97 -2.74 21.93 -15.48
CA CYS A 97 -4.17 22.22 -15.41
C CYS A 97 -4.73 22.51 -16.82
N LYS A 98 -5.64 21.64 -17.30
CA LYS A 98 -6.30 21.80 -18.62
C LYS A 98 -7.04 23.12 -18.81
N ALA A 99 -7.43 23.80 -17.74
CA ALA A 99 -8.23 25.01 -17.82
C ALA A 99 -7.43 26.31 -17.92
N CYS A 100 -6.22 26.36 -17.34
CA CYS A 100 -5.41 27.58 -17.31
C CYS A 100 -3.95 27.38 -17.74
N GLY A 101 -3.54 26.16 -18.05
CA GLY A 101 -2.17 25.83 -18.45
C GLY A 101 -1.13 25.85 -17.32
N TYR A 102 -1.55 26.03 -16.06
CA TYR A 102 -0.62 26.05 -14.94
C TYR A 102 0.04 24.69 -14.70
N GLU A 103 1.37 24.65 -14.69
CA GLU A 103 2.16 23.47 -14.36
C GLU A 103 2.17 23.21 -12.84
N ILE A 104 1.73 22.03 -12.45
CA ILE A 104 1.62 21.64 -11.05
C ILE A 104 2.93 20.97 -10.62
N ARG A 105 3.63 21.60 -9.67
CA ARG A 105 4.90 21.10 -9.10
C ARG A 105 4.79 20.96 -7.58
N GLY A 106 5.54 20.04 -7.00
CA GLY A 106 5.67 19.91 -5.54
C GLY A 106 4.43 19.42 -4.79
N ARG A 107 3.58 18.62 -5.44
CA ARG A 107 2.37 18.08 -4.81
C ARG A 107 2.76 17.10 -3.68
N HIS A 108 2.48 17.48 -2.43
CA HIS A 108 2.65 16.59 -1.29
C HIS A 108 1.38 15.74 -1.13
N ILE A 109 1.35 14.57 -1.76
CA ILE A 109 0.33 13.56 -1.48
C ILE A 109 0.90 12.71 -0.34
N THR A 110 0.47 12.95 0.90
CA THR A 110 0.70 11.98 1.98
C THR A 110 -0.23 10.80 1.74
N SER A 111 0.28 9.82 0.99
CA SER A 111 -0.44 8.58 0.69
C SER A 111 -0.24 7.57 1.82
N VAL A 112 -1.31 6.84 2.15
CA VAL A 112 -1.24 5.73 3.12
C VAL A 112 -0.36 4.58 2.61
N VAL A 113 -0.18 4.50 1.29
CA VAL A 113 0.75 3.55 0.66
C VAL A 113 2.19 4.01 0.85
N HIS A 114 2.45 5.32 0.78
CA HIS A 114 3.76 5.89 1.09
C HIS A 114 4.15 5.61 2.55
N ASP A 115 3.21 5.77 3.49
CA ASP A 115 3.44 5.44 4.90
C ASP A 115 3.76 3.95 5.08
N LEU A 116 3.06 3.06 4.38
CA LEU A 116 3.38 1.63 4.36
C LEU A 116 4.81 1.39 3.84
N ALA A 117 5.21 2.04 2.74
CA ALA A 117 6.55 1.89 2.18
C ALA A 117 7.63 2.31 3.20
N LEU A 118 7.45 3.45 3.87
CA LEU A 118 8.37 3.91 4.92
C LEU A 118 8.43 2.93 6.10
N LEU A 119 7.31 2.36 6.52
CA LEU A 119 7.27 1.36 7.59
C LEU A 119 8.02 0.08 7.20
N LEU A 120 7.88 -0.37 5.95
CA LEU A 120 8.57 -1.55 5.43
C LEU A 120 10.08 -1.35 5.28
N GLU A 121 10.51 -0.13 4.94
CA GLU A 121 11.94 0.23 4.86
C GLU A 121 12.59 0.28 6.24
N ARG A 122 11.89 0.84 7.24
CA ARG A 122 12.40 0.98 8.62
C ARG A 122 12.37 -0.32 9.42
N THR A 123 11.63 -1.31 8.95
CA THR A 123 11.54 -2.62 9.60
C THR A 123 12.61 -3.53 9.00
N ASP A 124 13.41 -4.22 9.82
CA ASP A 124 14.38 -5.21 9.32
C ASP A 124 13.86 -6.65 9.40
N ASP A 125 12.97 -6.91 10.36
CA ASP A 125 12.43 -8.25 10.65
C ASP A 125 11.47 -8.73 9.54
N PRO A 126 11.79 -9.84 8.83
CA PRO A 126 10.95 -10.38 7.78
C PRO A 126 9.54 -10.76 8.22
N GLN A 127 9.36 -11.22 9.46
CA GLN A 127 8.05 -11.61 9.98
C GLN A 127 7.17 -10.39 10.24
N LYS A 128 7.74 -9.32 10.81
CA LYS A 128 7.02 -8.05 11.00
C LYS A 128 6.66 -7.41 9.66
N LYS A 129 7.53 -7.48 8.65
CA LYS A 129 7.17 -7.05 7.28
C LYS A 129 5.98 -7.84 6.75
N GLU A 130 5.98 -9.16 6.93
CA GLU A 130 4.86 -10.00 6.51
C GLU A 130 3.56 -9.62 7.22
N GLU A 131 3.61 -9.36 8.53
CA GLU A 131 2.45 -8.92 9.30
C GLU A 131 1.92 -7.58 8.78
N LEU A 132 2.79 -6.57 8.61
CA LEU A 132 2.44 -5.26 8.04
C LEU A 132 1.73 -5.41 6.69
N ILE A 133 2.26 -6.28 5.81
CA ILE A 133 1.65 -6.54 4.50
C ILE A 133 0.27 -7.17 4.67
N ARG A 134 0.13 -8.19 5.53
CA ARG A 134 -1.14 -8.93 5.72
C ARG A 134 -2.24 -8.06 6.31
N THR A 135 -1.89 -7.19 7.27
CA THR A 135 -2.85 -6.32 7.97
C THR A 135 -3.15 -5.03 7.21
N PHE A 136 -2.34 -4.67 6.22
CA PHE A 136 -2.56 -3.46 5.42
C PHE A 136 -3.91 -3.51 4.70
N TYR A 137 -4.73 -2.46 4.87
CA TYR A 137 -5.98 -2.32 4.14
C TYR A 137 -5.69 -1.76 2.75
N ILE A 138 -6.31 -2.32 1.71
CA ILE A 138 -6.20 -1.72 0.37
C ILE A 138 -7.00 -0.41 0.38
N PRO A 139 -6.43 0.73 -0.02
CA PRO A 139 -7.15 2.00 -0.10
C PRO A 139 -8.30 1.99 -1.14
N ASN A 140 -9.15 3.02 -1.13
CA ASN A 140 -10.33 3.12 -1.99
C ASN A 140 -10.12 3.97 -3.25
N THR A 141 -9.16 4.89 -3.24
CA THR A 141 -8.95 5.81 -4.35
C THR A 141 -8.26 5.08 -5.50
N LYS A 142 -8.56 5.50 -6.74
CA LYS A 142 -7.90 4.91 -7.92
C LYS A 142 -6.40 5.11 -7.83
N GLU A 143 -5.97 6.24 -7.31
CA GLU A 143 -4.57 6.65 -7.23
C GLU A 143 -3.77 5.84 -6.23
N ASP A 144 -4.30 5.65 -5.03
CA ASP A 144 -3.66 4.83 -4.01
C ASP A 144 -3.59 3.36 -4.45
N ILE A 145 -4.59 2.88 -5.21
CA ILE A 145 -4.54 1.54 -5.80
C ILE A 145 -3.39 1.42 -6.81
N TYR A 146 -3.18 2.42 -7.67
CA TYR A 146 -2.02 2.44 -8.58
C TYR A 146 -0.70 2.45 -7.83
N GLU A 147 -0.58 3.31 -6.82
CA GLU A 147 0.62 3.39 -6.00
C GLU A 147 0.90 2.06 -5.29
N PHE A 148 -0.14 1.43 -4.74
CA PHE A 148 -0.04 0.12 -4.12
C PHE A 148 0.40 -0.96 -5.11
N PHE A 149 -0.12 -0.95 -6.33
CA PHE A 149 0.33 -1.86 -7.39
C PHE A 149 1.81 -1.69 -7.68
N ILE A 150 2.27 -0.46 -7.88
CA ILE A 150 3.69 -0.17 -8.16
C ILE A 150 4.57 -0.67 -7.01
N LEU A 151 4.18 -0.40 -5.76
CA LEU A 151 4.88 -0.86 -4.57
C LEU A 151 4.92 -2.39 -4.51
N ALA A 152 3.77 -3.06 -4.59
CA ALA A 152 3.65 -4.50 -4.48
C ALA A 152 4.43 -5.24 -5.58
N LEU A 153 4.32 -4.78 -6.83
CA LEU A 153 5.03 -5.36 -7.97
C LEU A 153 6.55 -5.28 -7.81
N SER A 154 7.06 -4.25 -7.13
CA SER A 154 8.49 -4.11 -6.87
C SER A 154 9.06 -5.21 -5.96
N PHE A 155 8.22 -5.84 -5.14
CA PHE A 155 8.56 -6.93 -4.21
C PHE A 155 8.17 -8.34 -4.71
N ILE A 156 7.52 -8.45 -5.88
CA ILE A 156 7.14 -9.74 -6.46
C ILE A 156 8.23 -10.20 -7.43
N LYS A 157 9.32 -10.74 -6.88
CA LYS A 157 10.44 -11.31 -7.66
C LYS A 157 10.76 -12.75 -7.23
N ILE A 158 11.45 -13.47 -8.12
CA ILE A 158 11.89 -14.85 -7.85
C ILE A 158 12.96 -14.83 -6.75
N GLY A 159 12.77 -15.64 -5.72
CA GLY A 159 13.72 -15.78 -4.60
C GLY A 159 13.62 -14.70 -3.53
N GLU A 160 12.72 -13.73 -3.67
CA GLU A 160 12.47 -12.70 -2.67
C GLU A 160 11.61 -13.24 -1.52
N ALA A 161 11.80 -12.70 -0.31
CA ALA A 161 11.00 -13.05 0.85
C ALA A 161 9.59 -12.43 0.74
N ASN A 162 8.59 -13.06 1.37
CA ASN A 162 7.22 -12.52 1.49
C ASN A 162 6.46 -12.31 0.16
N THR A 163 6.97 -12.81 -0.98
CA THR A 163 6.31 -12.72 -2.30
C THR A 163 4.87 -13.25 -2.27
N ASN A 164 4.60 -14.32 -1.52
CA ASN A 164 3.24 -14.88 -1.41
C ASN A 164 2.27 -13.89 -0.74
N SER A 165 2.69 -13.21 0.32
CA SER A 165 1.87 -12.24 1.05
C SER A 165 1.59 -11.01 0.20
N TRP A 166 2.60 -10.53 -0.54
CA TRP A 166 2.42 -9.47 -1.55
C TRP A 166 1.46 -9.89 -2.67
N MET A 167 1.57 -11.12 -3.17
CA MET A 167 0.65 -11.61 -4.20
C MET A 167 -0.80 -11.64 -3.70
N VAL A 168 -1.05 -12.07 -2.47
CA VAL A 168 -2.41 -12.07 -1.87
C VAL A 168 -2.96 -10.65 -1.77
N LYS A 169 -2.14 -9.67 -1.39
CA LYS A 169 -2.58 -8.27 -1.34
C LYS A 169 -2.74 -7.63 -2.70
N LEU A 170 -1.87 -7.98 -3.66
CA LEU A 170 -2.01 -7.55 -5.06
C LEU A 170 -3.32 -8.07 -5.67
N GLU A 171 -3.70 -9.31 -5.37
CA GLU A 171 -5.01 -9.88 -5.74
C GLU A 171 -6.16 -9.07 -5.16
N GLN A 172 -6.13 -8.78 -3.86
CA GLN A 172 -7.15 -7.95 -3.20
C GLN A 172 -7.24 -6.57 -3.84
N ALA A 173 -6.10 -5.96 -4.17
CA ALA A 173 -6.07 -4.67 -4.84
C ALA A 173 -6.62 -4.73 -6.27
N TYR A 174 -6.34 -5.81 -7.01
CA TYR A 174 -6.85 -6.03 -8.36
C TYR A 174 -8.38 -6.17 -8.37
N GLN A 175 -8.93 -7.01 -7.50
CA GLN A 175 -10.39 -7.18 -7.36
C GLN A 175 -11.07 -5.87 -6.97
N LYS A 176 -10.45 -5.11 -6.08
CA LYS A 176 -10.96 -3.79 -5.70
C LYS A 176 -10.91 -2.79 -6.85
N ALA A 177 -9.83 -2.79 -7.64
CA ALA A 177 -9.71 -1.96 -8.83
C ALA A 177 -10.81 -2.28 -9.84
N GLU A 178 -11.11 -3.56 -10.05
CA GLU A 178 -12.17 -4.03 -10.94
C GLU A 178 -13.55 -3.50 -10.48
N LEU A 179 -13.84 -3.57 -9.19
CA LEU A 179 -15.08 -3.06 -8.61
C LEU A 179 -15.17 -1.53 -8.64
N SER A 180 -14.06 -0.82 -8.41
CA SER A 180 -14.05 0.64 -8.30
C SER A 180 -14.01 1.35 -9.65
N PHE A 181 -13.22 0.85 -10.61
CA PHE A 181 -12.98 1.51 -11.90
C PHE A 181 -12.73 0.52 -13.06
N GLY A 182 -13.29 -0.70 -13.00
CA GLY A 182 -13.05 -1.76 -13.98
C GLY A 182 -13.42 -1.42 -15.43
N GLY A 183 -14.35 -0.50 -15.65
CA GLY A 183 -14.80 -0.08 -16.99
C GLY A 183 -13.90 0.96 -17.67
N THR A 184 -12.78 1.37 -17.05
CA THR A 184 -11.95 2.46 -17.56
C THR A 184 -10.67 1.97 -18.25
N GLN A 185 -10.09 2.79 -19.12
CA GLN A 185 -8.82 2.46 -19.79
C GLN A 185 -7.69 2.28 -18.77
N GLU A 186 -7.76 2.95 -17.64
CA GLU A 186 -6.80 2.86 -16.56
C GLU A 186 -6.79 1.44 -15.98
N PHE A 187 -7.94 0.80 -15.74
CA PHE A 187 -7.99 -0.59 -15.25
C PHE A 187 -7.36 -1.57 -16.24
N GLU A 188 -7.59 -1.39 -17.55
CA GLU A 188 -6.98 -2.23 -18.58
C GLU A 188 -5.44 -2.24 -18.50
N ARG A 189 -4.82 -1.17 -18.02
CA ARG A 189 -3.35 -1.10 -17.84
C ARG A 189 -2.86 -1.97 -16.68
N LEU A 190 -3.71 -2.29 -15.69
CA LEU A 190 -3.34 -3.12 -14.54
C LEU A 190 -3.27 -4.61 -14.91
N LYS A 191 -4.10 -5.07 -15.85
CA LYS A 191 -4.20 -6.48 -16.26
C LYS A 191 -2.85 -7.11 -16.63
N PRO A 192 -2.06 -6.56 -17.57
CA PRO A 192 -0.78 -7.19 -17.95
C PRO A 192 0.22 -7.23 -16.78
N MET A 193 0.24 -6.21 -15.93
CA MET A 193 1.14 -6.13 -14.77
C MET A 193 0.78 -7.19 -13.72
N TYR A 194 -0.52 -7.33 -13.42
CA TYR A 194 -1.04 -8.35 -12.52
C TYR A 194 -0.75 -9.77 -13.04
N GLU A 195 -1.00 -10.02 -14.33
CA GLU A 195 -0.75 -11.33 -14.96
C GLU A 195 0.73 -11.70 -14.93
N GLN A 196 1.62 -10.75 -15.21
CA GLN A 196 3.05 -10.95 -15.13
C GLN A 196 3.48 -11.32 -13.70
N ALA A 197 2.96 -10.61 -12.68
CA ALA A 197 3.23 -10.91 -11.27
C ALA A 197 2.77 -12.32 -10.87
N ARG A 198 1.56 -12.71 -11.32
CA ARG A 198 1.02 -14.05 -11.09
C ARG A 198 1.89 -15.15 -11.69
N ILE A 199 2.38 -14.94 -12.91
CA ILE A 199 3.31 -15.86 -13.58
C ILE A 199 4.63 -15.94 -12.82
N MET A 200 5.20 -14.80 -12.39
CA MET A 200 6.43 -14.76 -11.60
C MET A 200 6.28 -15.50 -10.28
N ASN A 201 5.17 -15.30 -9.56
CA ASN A 201 4.90 -15.99 -8.31
C ASN A 201 4.76 -17.52 -8.51
N LYS A 202 4.09 -17.96 -9.58
CA LYS A 202 3.99 -19.39 -9.93
C LYS A 202 5.37 -20.01 -10.24
N LYS A 203 6.22 -19.28 -10.96
CA LYS A 203 7.62 -19.70 -11.20
C LYS A 203 8.41 -19.75 -9.89
N ASN A 204 8.22 -18.79 -8.99
CA ASN A 204 8.88 -18.78 -7.68
C ASN A 204 8.48 -19.99 -6.81
N SER A 205 7.18 -20.34 -6.78
CA SER A 205 6.68 -21.54 -6.10
C SER A 205 7.35 -22.81 -6.65
N ARG A 206 7.40 -22.98 -7.98
CA ARG A 206 8.12 -24.11 -8.62
C ARG A 206 9.62 -24.09 -8.36
N PHE A 207 10.25 -22.92 -8.39
CA PHE A 207 11.68 -22.75 -8.11
C PHE A 207 12.01 -23.12 -6.67
N SER A 208 11.17 -22.71 -5.70
CA SER A 208 11.33 -23.07 -4.29
C SER A 208 11.20 -24.60 -4.09
N PHE A 209 10.26 -25.23 -4.79
CA PHE A 209 10.09 -26.69 -4.81
C PHE A 209 11.34 -27.37 -5.39
N TRP A 210 11.84 -26.92 -6.54
CA TRP A 210 13.05 -27.46 -7.18
C TRP A 210 14.33 -27.22 -6.35
N LYS A 211 14.43 -26.09 -5.65
CA LYS A 211 15.53 -25.80 -4.73
C LYS A 211 15.49 -26.72 -3.51
N SER A 212 14.30 -27.04 -3.01
CA SER A 212 14.12 -27.99 -1.92
C SER A 212 14.48 -29.41 -2.35
N THR A 213 13.94 -29.90 -3.47
CA THR A 213 14.29 -31.23 -4.02
C THR A 213 15.78 -31.31 -4.35
N GLY A 214 16.38 -30.25 -4.90
CA GLY A 214 17.81 -30.15 -5.17
C GLY A 214 18.70 -30.27 -3.93
N LYS A 215 18.23 -29.92 -2.73
CA LYS A 215 18.98 -30.16 -1.48
C LYS A 215 19.04 -31.65 -1.13
N TYR A 216 17.92 -32.37 -1.31
CA TYR A 216 17.88 -33.82 -1.11
C TYR A 216 18.68 -34.56 -2.18
N PHE A 217 18.66 -34.06 -3.42
CA PHE A 217 19.43 -34.62 -4.54
C PHE A 217 20.95 -34.29 -4.51
N LYS A 218 21.42 -33.47 -3.56
CA LYS A 218 22.87 -33.23 -3.35
C LYS A 218 23.54 -34.32 -2.49
N SER A 219 22.77 -35.13 -1.77
CA SER A 219 23.28 -36.29 -1.06
C SER A 219 23.25 -37.50 -2.00
N GLY A 220 24.41 -38.02 -2.40
CA GLY A 220 24.51 -39.21 -3.26
C GLY A 220 23.73 -40.42 -2.70
N TYR A 221 23.58 -40.49 -1.39
CA TYR A 221 22.80 -41.51 -0.69
C TYR A 221 21.29 -41.45 -0.97
N ALA A 222 20.73 -40.25 -1.22
CA ALA A 222 19.31 -40.10 -1.51
C ALA A 222 18.95 -40.63 -2.90
N TRP A 223 19.81 -40.44 -3.91
CA TRP A 223 19.63 -41.04 -5.24
C TRP A 223 19.72 -42.58 -5.18
N ALA A 224 20.68 -43.11 -4.42
CA ALA A 224 20.81 -44.56 -4.21
C ALA A 224 19.55 -45.19 -3.62
N LEU A 225 18.98 -44.59 -2.55
CA LEU A 225 17.73 -45.08 -1.94
C LEU A 225 16.52 -45.00 -2.89
N LEU A 226 16.42 -43.91 -3.67
CA LEU A 226 15.32 -43.71 -4.61
C LEU A 226 15.39 -44.74 -5.74
N PHE A 227 16.58 -45.00 -6.30
CA PHE A 227 16.76 -46.05 -7.30
C PHE A 227 16.57 -47.46 -6.74
N CYS A 228 17.00 -47.74 -5.50
CA CYS A 228 16.70 -49.02 -4.84
C CYS A 228 15.20 -49.23 -4.64
N ALA A 229 14.46 -48.20 -4.25
CA ALA A 229 13.01 -48.26 -4.10
C ALA A 229 12.29 -48.47 -5.44
N ILE A 230 12.74 -47.79 -6.50
CA ILE A 230 12.25 -47.99 -7.88
C ILE A 230 12.54 -49.43 -8.34
N GLY A 231 13.76 -49.92 -8.12
CA GLY A 231 14.14 -51.30 -8.46
C GLY A 231 13.31 -52.35 -7.73
N LEU A 232 13.08 -52.17 -6.43
CA LEU A 232 12.19 -53.03 -5.62
C LEU A 232 10.76 -53.00 -6.15
N PHE A 233 10.23 -51.83 -6.53
CA PHE A 233 8.90 -51.71 -7.11
C PHE A 233 8.78 -52.48 -8.43
N PHE A 234 9.74 -52.36 -9.35
CA PHE A 234 9.74 -53.10 -10.60
C PHE A 234 9.88 -54.62 -10.40
N LEU A 235 10.65 -55.05 -9.40
CA LEU A 235 10.78 -56.46 -9.03
C LEU A 235 9.43 -57.01 -8.51
N LEU A 236 8.74 -56.26 -7.65
CA LEU A 236 7.41 -56.62 -7.15
C LEU A 236 6.35 -56.64 -8.27
N VAL A 237 6.39 -55.69 -9.21
CA VAL A 237 5.48 -55.68 -10.37
C VAL A 237 5.74 -56.86 -11.31
N ASN A 238 7.00 -57.25 -11.52
CA ASN A 238 7.33 -58.43 -12.31
C ASN A 238 6.81 -59.72 -11.66
N MET A 239 6.97 -59.87 -10.35
CA MET A 239 6.38 -60.98 -9.59
C MET A 239 4.84 -61.04 -9.71
N ALA A 240 4.18 -59.89 -9.91
CA ALA A 240 2.73 -59.82 -10.08
C ALA A 240 2.24 -60.05 -11.53
N PHE A 241 3.09 -59.80 -12.54
CA PHE A 241 2.67 -59.79 -13.95
C PHE A 241 3.39 -60.77 -14.88
N SER A 242 4.31 -61.62 -14.40
CA SER A 242 4.97 -62.70 -15.16
C SER A 242 5.44 -62.29 -16.57
N THR A 243 5.99 -61.08 -16.70
CA THR A 243 6.50 -60.55 -17.96
C THR A 243 8.02 -60.58 -17.93
N GLU A 244 8.64 -61.50 -18.65
CA GLU A 244 10.09 -61.75 -18.64
C GLU A 244 10.94 -60.51 -18.97
N THR A 245 10.37 -59.56 -19.72
CA THR A 245 11.05 -58.34 -20.16
C THR A 245 11.24 -57.30 -19.06
N LEU A 246 10.37 -57.25 -18.03
CA LEU A 246 10.48 -56.25 -16.95
C LEU A 246 11.59 -56.58 -15.94
N GLY A 247 12.01 -57.83 -15.83
CA GLY A 247 13.08 -58.27 -14.91
C GLY A 247 14.46 -57.76 -15.29
N ILE A 248 14.76 -57.74 -16.59
CA ILE A 248 16.04 -57.24 -17.13
C ILE A 248 16.15 -55.72 -16.91
N ILE A 249 15.04 -54.98 -17.11
CA ILE A 249 14.96 -53.54 -16.89
C ILE A 249 15.13 -53.21 -15.39
N GLY A 250 14.47 -53.97 -14.51
CA GLY A 250 14.63 -53.82 -13.05
C GLY A 250 16.05 -54.11 -12.56
N GLY A 251 16.69 -55.18 -13.06
CA GLY A 251 18.07 -55.53 -12.71
C GLY A 251 19.09 -54.48 -13.16
N GLY A 252 18.93 -53.94 -14.38
CA GLY A 252 19.78 -52.87 -14.89
C GLY A 252 19.68 -51.58 -14.06
N SER A 253 18.49 -51.24 -13.58
CA SER A 253 18.28 -50.06 -12.70
C SER A 253 19.04 -50.19 -11.37
N CYS A 254 19.05 -51.38 -10.75
CA CYS A 254 19.79 -51.62 -9.51
C CYS A 254 21.31 -51.51 -9.69
N ILE A 255 21.86 -51.98 -10.81
CA ILE A 255 23.30 -51.89 -11.11
C ILE A 255 23.71 -50.43 -11.34
N ALA A 256 22.91 -49.66 -12.09
CA ALA A 256 23.14 -48.23 -12.28
C ALA A 256 23.09 -47.46 -10.94
N ALA A 257 22.17 -47.82 -10.05
CA ALA A 257 22.08 -47.26 -8.70
C ALA A 257 23.35 -47.49 -7.88
N MET A 258 23.85 -48.74 -7.86
CA MET A 258 25.08 -49.11 -7.14
C MET A 258 26.31 -48.37 -7.69
N TYR A 259 26.41 -48.22 -9.01
CA TYR A 259 27.52 -47.49 -9.64
C TYR A 259 27.51 -46.00 -9.26
N ILE A 260 26.35 -45.35 -9.30
CA ILE A 260 26.20 -43.94 -8.88
C ILE A 260 26.51 -43.78 -7.37
N ALA A 261 26.08 -44.72 -6.53
CA ALA A 261 26.40 -44.71 -5.09
C ALA A 261 27.92 -44.80 -4.86
N MET A 262 28.61 -45.71 -5.55
CA MET A 262 30.05 -45.90 -5.41
C MET A 262 30.84 -44.66 -5.86
N MET A 263 30.50 -44.09 -7.01
CA MET A 263 31.17 -42.89 -7.54
C MET A 263 30.94 -41.64 -6.67
N THR A 264 29.76 -41.52 -6.04
CA THR A 264 29.48 -40.41 -5.12
C THR A 264 30.18 -40.55 -3.78
N MET A 265 30.39 -41.77 -3.26
CA MET A 265 31.22 -42.01 -2.07
C MET A 265 32.68 -41.64 -2.34
N VAL A 266 33.24 -42.06 -3.47
CA VAL A 266 34.62 -41.72 -3.86
C VAL A 266 34.81 -40.20 -3.97
N SER A 267 33.88 -39.49 -4.62
CA SER A 267 33.97 -38.03 -4.78
C SER A 267 33.88 -37.26 -3.46
N ASN A 268 33.09 -37.75 -2.49
CA ASN A 268 32.98 -37.11 -1.17
C ASN A 268 34.22 -37.36 -0.31
N ASP A 269 34.86 -38.53 -0.43
CA ASP A 269 36.13 -38.81 0.26
C ASP A 269 37.28 -37.97 -0.30
N GLU A 270 37.30 -37.69 -1.61
CA GLU A 270 38.29 -36.77 -2.18
C GLU A 270 38.11 -35.32 -1.69
N LYS A 271 36.86 -34.87 -1.50
CA LYS A 271 36.57 -33.53 -0.96
C LYS A 271 36.92 -33.36 0.52
N LYS A 272 36.90 -34.45 1.30
CA LYS A 272 37.32 -34.43 2.73
C LYS A 272 38.84 -34.40 2.91
N LYS A 273 39.61 -34.74 1.88
CA LYS A 273 41.08 -34.76 1.90
C LYS A 273 41.74 -33.46 1.40
N LYS A 274 40.95 -32.48 0.95
CA LYS A 274 41.39 -31.11 0.60
C LYS A 274 40.93 -30.13 1.67
#